data_AF-A0A7J8HE85-F1
#
_entry.id   AF-A0A7J8HE85-F1
#
_cell.length_a   1.000
_cell.length_b   1.000
_cell.length_c   1.000
_cell.angle_alpha   90.00
_cell.angle_beta   90.00
_cell.angle_gamma   90.00
#
_symmetry.space_group_name_H-M   'P 1'
#
loop_
_entity.id
_entity.type
_entity.pdbx_description
1 polymer ?
#
loop_
_entity_poly.entity_id
_entity_poly.type
_entity_poly.pdbx_seq_one_letter_code
_entity_poly.pdbx_strand_id
1 'polypeptide(L)'
;MTLVFGCRCSQLDHLYRDEVQDAQQRGVFGHVLTAFSREPNSPKTYVQDILRTELAADVHRVLCLERGHMFVCGDVTMATSVLQTVQRILATEGGMELDEAGDVIGVLRDQQRYHEDIFGLTLRTQEVTSRIRTQSFSLKEQHLRSAVPWAFDPPSLDTPGP
;
A
#
# COMPACT_ATOMS: atom_id res chain seq x y z
N MET A 1 -10.03 20.32 -0.95
CA MET A 1 -9.37 19.06 -0.52
C MET A 1 -9.91 17.91 -1.37
N THR A 2 -9.12 16.85 -1.60
CA THR A 2 -9.58 15.63 -2.29
C THR A 2 -9.64 14.49 -1.28
N LEU A 3 -10.78 13.79 -1.20
CA LEU A 3 -10.96 12.62 -0.37
C LEU A 3 -10.95 11.36 -1.22
N VAL A 4 -10.10 10.40 -0.87
CA VAL A 4 -10.10 9.05 -1.44
C VAL A 4 -10.48 8.07 -0.33
N PHE A 5 -11.67 7.52 -0.41
CA PHE A 5 -12.23 6.60 0.57
C PHE A 5 -12.34 5.18 0.00
N GLY A 6 -12.34 4.16 0.86
CA GLY A 6 -12.45 2.77 0.43
C GLY A 6 -13.30 1.94 1.37
N CYS A 7 -14.24 1.18 0.81
CA CYS A 7 -15.09 0.25 1.57
C CYS A 7 -15.41 -1.02 0.75
N ARG A 8 -16.25 -1.92 1.27
CA ARG A 8 -16.64 -3.14 0.56
C ARG A 8 -17.76 -2.87 -0.41
N CYS A 9 -18.88 -2.33 0.07
CA CYS A 9 -20.09 -2.11 -0.71
C CYS A 9 -20.73 -0.78 -0.32
N SER A 10 -21.24 -0.05 -1.32
CA SER A 10 -21.91 1.24 -1.15
C SER A 10 -23.09 1.22 -0.18
N GLN A 11 -23.80 0.10 -0.10
CA GLN A 11 -24.99 -0.05 0.74
C GLN A 11 -24.72 -0.59 2.16
N LEU A 12 -23.51 -1.07 2.43
CA LEU A 12 -23.21 -1.78 3.68
C LEU A 12 -22.29 -0.98 4.60
N ASP A 13 -21.15 -0.52 4.08
CA ASP A 13 -20.06 0.04 4.89
C ASP A 13 -19.52 1.35 4.31
N HIS A 14 -20.35 2.08 3.56
CA HIS A 14 -20.05 3.44 3.13
C HIS A 14 -20.26 4.43 4.29
N LEU A 15 -19.30 4.44 5.21
CA LEU A 15 -19.32 5.27 6.40
C LEU A 15 -19.37 6.76 6.03
N TYR A 16 -20.18 7.51 6.76
CA TYR A 16 -20.33 8.97 6.66
C TYR A 16 -20.70 9.48 5.26
N ARG A 17 -21.39 8.66 4.45
CA ARG A 17 -21.72 9.00 3.06
C ARG A 17 -22.45 10.34 2.95
N ASP A 18 -23.46 10.55 3.78
CA ASP A 18 -24.32 11.73 3.68
C ASP A 18 -23.60 12.98 4.23
N GLU A 19 -22.80 12.85 5.28
CA GLU A 19 -21.97 13.93 5.82
C GLU A 19 -20.85 14.34 4.86
N VAL A 20 -20.22 13.38 4.19
CA VAL A 20 -19.22 13.64 3.14
C VAL A 20 -19.87 14.31 1.94
N GLN A 21 -21.07 13.86 1.53
CA GLN A 21 -21.82 14.48 0.44
C GLN A 21 -22.21 15.93 0.78
N ASP A 22 -22.69 16.19 1.99
CA ASP A 22 -22.98 17.55 2.47
C ASP A 22 -21.71 18.42 2.53
N ALA A 23 -20.59 17.89 3.03
CA ALA A 23 -19.31 18.59 3.04
C ALA A 23 -18.81 18.93 1.63
N GLN A 24 -19.03 18.04 0.66
CA GLN A 24 -18.73 18.29 -0.74
C GLN A 24 -19.63 19.40 -1.32
N GLN A 25 -20.94 19.39 -1.03
CA GLN A 25 -21.87 20.43 -1.46
C GLN A 25 -21.53 21.81 -0.88
N ARG A 26 -20.97 21.85 0.34
CA ARG A 26 -20.46 23.06 0.98
C ARG A 26 -19.07 23.50 0.49
N GLY A 27 -18.46 22.76 -0.44
CA GLY A 27 -17.16 23.08 -1.04
C GLY A 27 -15.94 22.73 -0.18
N VAL A 28 -16.10 21.97 0.90
CA VAL A 28 -14.96 21.48 1.72
C VAL A 28 -14.10 20.51 0.91
N PHE A 29 -14.77 19.57 0.25
CA PHE A 29 -14.15 18.65 -0.71
C PHE A 29 -14.40 19.15 -2.14
N GLY A 30 -13.33 19.30 -2.92
CA GLY A 30 -13.44 19.54 -4.36
C GLY A 30 -13.76 18.24 -5.10
N HIS A 31 -13.17 17.13 -4.63
CA HIS A 31 -13.38 15.80 -5.18
C HIS A 31 -13.51 14.76 -4.06
N VAL A 32 -14.44 13.82 -4.26
CA VAL A 32 -14.62 12.65 -3.39
C VAL A 32 -14.64 11.43 -4.30
N LEU A 33 -13.73 10.49 -4.07
CA LEU A 33 -13.58 9.26 -4.83
C LEU A 33 -13.70 8.08 -3.88
N THR A 34 -14.50 7.08 -4.24
CA THR A 34 -14.75 5.91 -3.37
C THR A 34 -14.40 4.62 -4.09
N ALA A 35 -13.47 3.86 -3.53
CA ALA A 35 -13.09 2.53 -3.98
C ALA A 35 -13.98 1.47 -3.33
N PHE A 36 -14.69 0.69 -4.15
CA PHE A 36 -15.46 -0.46 -3.67
C PHE A 36 -14.74 -1.76 -3.97
N SER A 37 -14.44 -2.53 -2.92
CA SER A 37 -13.69 -3.78 -3.04
C SER A 37 -14.57 -5.01 -3.29
N ARG A 38 -15.90 -4.92 -3.11
CA ARG A 38 -16.86 -6.04 -3.20
C ARG A 38 -18.23 -5.63 -3.76
N GLU A 39 -18.34 -4.50 -4.45
CA GLU A 39 -19.59 -4.07 -5.07
C GLU A 39 -20.01 -5.06 -6.16
N PRO A 40 -21.25 -5.57 -6.17
CA PRO A 40 -21.73 -6.46 -7.22
C PRO A 40 -21.56 -5.85 -8.61
N ASN A 41 -21.19 -6.68 -9.58
CA ASN A 41 -21.00 -6.29 -10.98
C ASN A 41 -19.95 -5.19 -11.22
N SER A 42 -19.08 -4.91 -10.24
CA SER A 42 -18.00 -3.95 -10.36
C SER A 42 -16.65 -4.61 -10.11
N PRO A 43 -15.57 -4.17 -10.79
CA PRO A 43 -14.24 -4.66 -10.50
C PRO A 43 -13.84 -4.27 -9.08
N LYS A 44 -13.16 -5.20 -8.40
CA LYS A 44 -12.60 -4.95 -7.09
C LYS A 44 -11.56 -3.83 -7.18
N THR A 45 -11.84 -2.74 -6.48
CA THR A 45 -11.03 -1.53 -6.51
C THR A 45 -10.57 -1.17 -5.10
N TYR A 46 -9.33 -0.69 -4.97
CA TYR A 46 -8.80 -0.13 -3.72
C TYR A 46 -8.38 1.33 -3.90
N VAL A 47 -8.12 2.03 -2.78
CA VAL A 47 -7.73 3.44 -2.80
C VAL A 47 -6.45 3.69 -3.61
N GLN A 48 -5.48 2.78 -3.54
CA GLN A 48 -4.26 2.87 -4.34
C GLN A 48 -4.50 2.64 -5.84
N ASP A 49 -5.60 1.98 -6.23
CA ASP A 49 -5.97 1.87 -7.64
C ASP A 49 -6.47 3.22 -8.14
N ILE A 50 -7.37 3.87 -7.38
CA ILE A 50 -7.86 5.23 -7.69
C ILE A 50 -6.70 6.24 -7.79
N LEU A 51 -5.77 6.21 -6.83
CA LEU A 51 -4.60 7.10 -6.86
C LEU A 51 -3.81 6.95 -8.17
N ARG A 52 -3.63 5.71 -8.63
CA ARG A 52 -2.87 5.40 -9.85
C ARG A 52 -3.65 5.74 -11.13
N THR A 53 -4.93 5.43 -11.19
CA THR A 53 -5.70 5.52 -12.45
C THR A 53 -6.37 6.86 -12.67
N GLU A 54 -6.75 7.55 -11.59
CA GLU A 54 -7.55 8.78 -11.66
C GLU A 54 -6.79 10.01 -11.17
N LEU A 55 -5.85 9.84 -10.22
CA LEU A 55 -5.21 10.97 -9.53
C LEU A 55 -3.68 11.03 -9.71
N ALA A 56 -3.07 10.25 -10.63
CA ALA A 56 -1.61 10.19 -10.73
C ALA A 56 -0.97 11.58 -10.94
N ALA A 57 -1.45 12.33 -11.95
CA ALA A 57 -0.97 13.67 -12.24
C ALA A 57 -1.26 14.65 -11.09
N ASP A 58 -2.42 14.54 -10.44
CA ASP A 58 -2.80 15.39 -9.31
C ASP A 58 -1.92 15.14 -8.09
N VAL A 59 -1.59 13.88 -7.77
CA VAL A 59 -0.69 13.51 -6.67
C VAL A 59 0.69 14.12 -6.90
N HIS A 60 1.25 13.98 -8.11
CA HIS A 60 2.53 14.59 -8.44
C HIS A 60 2.47 16.12 -8.35
N ARG A 61 1.45 16.76 -8.94
CA ARG A 61 1.27 18.21 -8.89
C ARG A 61 1.17 18.71 -7.45
N VAL A 62 0.32 18.11 -6.62
CA VAL A 62 0.09 18.52 -5.23
C VAL A 62 1.36 18.36 -4.41
N LEU A 63 2.03 17.21 -4.49
CA LEU A 63 3.19 16.92 -3.64
C LEU A 63 4.45 17.67 -4.06
N CYS A 64 4.72 17.78 -5.37
CA CYS A 64 5.97 18.29 -5.90
C CYS A 64 5.90 19.76 -6.33
N LEU A 65 4.75 20.22 -6.84
CA LEU A 65 4.64 21.57 -7.43
C LEU A 65 3.91 22.57 -6.52
N GLU A 66 2.86 22.13 -5.84
CA GLU A 66 1.98 23.02 -5.05
C GLU A 66 2.29 23.02 -3.55
N ARG A 67 3.33 22.30 -3.12
CA ARG A 67 3.70 22.12 -1.71
C ARG A 67 2.53 21.63 -0.83
N GLY A 68 1.61 20.88 -1.42
CA GLY A 68 0.47 20.32 -0.73
C GLY A 68 0.83 19.20 0.23
N HIS A 69 -0.20 18.67 0.88
CA HIS A 69 -0.11 17.65 1.92
C HIS A 69 -0.87 16.39 1.50
N MET A 70 -0.35 15.24 1.91
CA MET A 70 -1.02 13.95 1.79
C MET A 70 -1.18 13.33 3.18
N PHE A 71 -2.39 12.81 3.44
CA PHE A 71 -2.74 12.14 4.68
C PHE A 71 -3.19 10.72 4.36
N VAL A 72 -2.57 9.74 5.00
CA VAL A 72 -2.86 8.32 4.83
C VAL A 72 -3.23 7.75 6.20
N CYS A 73 -4.46 7.25 6.33
CA CYS A 73 -4.98 6.78 7.61
C CYS A 73 -5.58 5.38 7.45
N GLY A 74 -5.24 4.45 8.35
CA GLY A 74 -5.89 3.14 8.45
C GLY A 74 -4.91 1.98 8.66
N ASP A 75 -5.14 0.88 7.94
CA ASP A 75 -4.38 -0.36 8.12
C ASP A 75 -2.95 -0.26 7.57
N VAL A 76 -2.00 -0.93 8.23
CA VAL A 76 -0.58 -0.94 7.83
C VAL A 76 -0.36 -1.49 6.42
N THR A 77 -1.12 -2.50 6.00
CA THR A 77 -1.00 -3.08 4.65
C THR A 77 -1.56 -2.15 3.57
N MET A 78 -2.62 -1.40 3.92
CA MET A 78 -3.18 -0.36 3.05
C MET A 78 -2.18 0.80 2.92
N ALA A 79 -1.66 1.31 4.03
CA ALA A 79 -0.67 2.40 4.02
C ALA A 79 0.58 2.03 3.21
N THR A 80 1.10 0.80 3.39
CA THR A 80 2.24 0.30 2.59
C THR A 80 1.92 0.27 1.10
N SER A 81 0.71 -0.16 0.73
CA SER A 81 0.28 -0.21 -0.67
C SER A 81 0.12 1.19 -1.28
N VAL A 82 -0.39 2.14 -0.50
CA VAL A 82 -0.50 3.55 -0.89
C VAL A 82 0.88 4.16 -1.08
N LEU A 83 1.82 3.95 -0.15
CA LEU A 83 3.19 4.44 -0.24
C LEU A 83 3.87 3.96 -1.54
N GLN A 84 3.81 2.67 -1.83
CA GLN A 84 4.39 2.09 -3.05
C GLN A 84 3.75 2.67 -4.32
N THR A 85 2.45 2.92 -4.30
CA THR A 85 1.76 3.54 -5.44
C THR A 85 2.18 4.99 -5.61
N VAL A 86 2.25 5.78 -4.54
CA VAL A 86 2.70 7.17 -4.60
C VAL A 86 4.14 7.24 -5.13
N GLN A 87 5.03 6.39 -4.64
CA GLN A 87 6.41 6.31 -5.13
C GLN A 87 6.47 6.05 -6.65
N ARG A 88 5.66 5.11 -7.16
CA ARG A 88 5.58 4.85 -8.61
C ARG A 88 5.00 6.03 -9.38
N ILE A 89 4.00 6.71 -8.83
CA ILE A 89 3.41 7.91 -9.45
C ILE A 89 4.48 8.99 -9.57
N LEU A 90 5.23 9.27 -8.50
CA LEU A 90 6.30 10.28 -8.52
C LEU A 90 7.41 9.92 -9.50
N ALA A 91 7.82 8.65 -9.56
CA ALA A 91 8.79 8.17 -10.55
C ALA A 91 8.30 8.41 -12.00
N THR A 92 7.04 8.07 -12.27
CA THR A 92 6.47 8.14 -13.63
C THR A 92 6.18 9.58 -14.06
N GLU A 93 5.47 10.34 -13.23
CA GLU A 93 5.04 11.72 -13.55
C GLU A 93 6.18 12.74 -13.41
N GLY A 94 7.13 12.46 -12.51
CA GLY A 94 8.30 13.31 -12.28
C GLY A 94 9.51 12.95 -13.13
N GLY A 95 9.45 11.86 -13.90
CA GLY A 95 10.55 11.41 -14.76
C GLY A 95 11.83 11.10 -13.98
N MET A 96 11.70 10.42 -12.83
CA MET A 96 12.79 10.09 -11.92
C MET A 96 12.82 8.59 -11.64
N GLU A 97 13.95 8.10 -11.14
CA GLU A 97 14.07 6.69 -10.76
C GLU A 97 13.25 6.38 -9.50
N LEU A 98 12.90 5.10 -9.32
CA LEU A 98 12.04 4.70 -8.20
C LEU A 98 12.67 5.00 -6.83
N ASP A 99 13.98 4.86 -6.72
CA ASP A 99 14.73 5.15 -5.48
C ASP A 99 14.72 6.66 -5.18
N GLU A 100 14.92 7.51 -6.20
CA GLU A 100 14.83 8.97 -6.07
C GLU A 100 13.43 9.41 -5.63
N ALA A 101 12.38 8.79 -6.17
CA ALA A 101 11.01 9.02 -5.72
C ALA A 101 10.80 8.62 -4.25
N GLY A 102 11.51 7.60 -3.78
CA GLY A 102 11.54 7.21 -2.37
C GLY A 102 12.17 8.29 -1.49
N ASP A 103 13.29 8.85 -1.91
CA ASP A 103 13.98 9.95 -1.22
C ASP A 103 13.10 11.21 -1.17
N VAL A 104 12.39 11.53 -2.26
CA VAL A 104 11.41 12.63 -2.28
C VAL A 104 10.36 12.44 -1.19
N ILE A 105 9.78 11.24 -1.05
CA ILE A 105 8.80 10.96 0.01
C ILE A 105 9.44 11.08 1.40
N GLY A 106 10.70 10.66 1.57
CA GLY A 106 11.47 10.90 2.80
C GLY A 106 11.52 12.38 3.17
N VAL A 107 11.90 13.24 2.21
CA VAL A 107 11.90 14.70 2.39
C VAL A 107 10.51 15.25 2.71
N LEU A 108 9.45 14.73 2.08
CA LEU A 108 8.07 15.13 2.36
C LEU A 108 7.65 14.81 3.81
N ARG A 109 8.09 13.67 4.35
CA ARG A 109 7.87 13.30 5.76
C ARG A 109 8.60 14.25 6.70
N ASP A 110 9.87 14.53 6.44
CA ASP A 110 10.67 15.45 7.26
C ASP A 110 10.07 16.87 7.26
N GLN A 111 9.50 17.28 6.12
CA GLN A 111 8.79 18.55 5.97
C GLN A 111 7.37 18.57 6.55
N GLN A 112 6.90 17.47 7.16
CA GLN A 112 5.52 17.34 7.68
C GLN A 112 4.46 17.58 6.60
N ARG A 113 4.70 17.05 5.40
CA ARG A 113 3.77 17.10 4.25
C ARG A 113 3.22 15.75 3.84
N TYR A 114 3.87 14.67 4.24
CA TYR A 114 3.35 13.31 4.08
C TYR A 114 3.08 12.72 5.46
N HIS A 115 1.80 12.50 5.78
CA HIS A 115 1.33 12.12 7.09
C HIS A 115 0.74 10.71 7.07
N GLU A 116 1.13 9.88 8.03
CA GLU A 116 0.64 8.51 8.17
C GLU A 116 0.09 8.29 9.58
N ASP A 117 -1.16 7.86 9.68
CA ASP A 117 -1.81 7.44 10.93
C ASP A 117 -2.25 5.97 10.80
N ILE A 118 -1.43 5.07 11.36
CA ILE A 118 -1.53 3.63 11.11
C ILE A 118 -2.02 2.91 12.36
N PHE A 119 -3.14 2.21 12.22
CA PHE A 119 -3.80 1.50 13.33
C PHE A 119 -3.23 0.10 13.60
N GLY A 120 -2.19 -0.31 12.87
CA GLY A 120 -1.60 -1.65 12.90
C GLY A 120 -2.28 -2.62 11.92
N LEU A 121 -2.28 -3.92 12.26
CA LEU A 121 -2.89 -5.01 11.47
C LEU A 121 -4.37 -5.18 11.80
N THR A 122 -5.21 -4.42 11.12
CA THR A 122 -6.68 -4.36 11.30
C THR A 122 -7.46 -5.00 10.14
N LEU A 123 -6.87 -5.07 8.95
CA LEU A 123 -7.46 -5.68 7.76
C LEU A 123 -6.82 -7.03 7.45
N ARG A 124 -7.67 -8.03 7.14
CA ARG A 124 -7.25 -9.37 6.70
C ARG A 124 -6.22 -10.02 7.62
N THR A 125 -6.30 -9.79 8.94
CA THR A 125 -5.26 -10.16 9.91
C THR A 125 -4.82 -11.62 9.80
N GLN A 126 -5.75 -12.58 9.69
CA GLN A 126 -5.39 -14.00 9.54
C GLN A 126 -4.63 -14.29 8.24
N GLU A 127 -5.07 -13.73 7.11
CA GLU A 127 -4.43 -13.92 5.80
C GLU A 127 -3.01 -13.32 5.81
N VAL A 128 -2.88 -12.10 6.34
CA VAL A 128 -1.61 -11.37 6.38
C VAL A 128 -0.63 -12.04 7.35
N THR A 129 -1.05 -12.36 8.58
CA THR A 129 -0.18 -13.01 9.57
C THR A 129 0.26 -14.40 9.12
N SER A 130 -0.63 -15.18 8.49
CA SER A 130 -0.29 -16.47 7.90
C SER A 130 0.76 -16.32 6.79
N ARG A 131 0.60 -15.36 5.88
CA ARG A 131 1.59 -15.08 4.83
C ARG A 131 2.94 -14.66 5.39
N ILE A 132 2.97 -13.70 6.34
CA ILE A 132 4.22 -13.22 6.96
C ILE A 132 4.94 -14.37 7.65
N ARG A 133 4.20 -15.23 8.38
CA ARG A 133 4.76 -16.39 9.06
C ARG A 133 5.38 -17.36 8.05
N THR A 134 4.66 -17.71 6.99
CA THR A 134 5.16 -18.60 5.92
C THR A 134 6.41 -18.02 5.24
N GLN A 135 6.40 -16.74 4.85
CA GLN A 135 7.57 -16.08 4.24
C GLN A 135 8.79 -16.08 5.15
N SER A 136 8.59 -15.82 6.45
CA SER A 136 9.67 -15.83 7.44
C SER A 136 10.30 -17.21 7.61
N PHE A 137 9.49 -18.28 7.56
CA PHE A 137 9.99 -19.65 7.57
C PHE A 137 10.80 -19.97 6.31
N SER A 138 10.28 -19.62 5.12
CA SER A 138 11.00 -19.84 3.86
C SER A 138 12.33 -19.08 3.80
N LEU A 139 12.38 -17.83 4.26
CA LEU A 139 13.62 -17.05 4.34
C LEU A 139 14.63 -17.68 5.30
N LYS A 140 14.19 -18.15 6.47
CA LYS A 140 15.04 -18.88 7.42
C LYS A 140 15.58 -20.18 6.83
N GLU A 141 14.75 -20.93 6.11
CA GLU A 141 15.13 -22.19 5.48
C GLU A 141 16.14 -21.96 4.34
N GLN A 142 15.93 -20.94 3.51
CA GLN A 142 16.90 -20.51 2.50
C GLN A 142 18.23 -20.08 3.14
N HIS A 143 18.17 -19.31 4.22
CA HIS A 143 19.37 -18.91 4.95
C HIS A 143 20.11 -20.14 5.52
N LEU A 144 19.41 -21.08 6.15
CA LEU A 144 20.00 -22.32 6.66
C LEU A 144 20.65 -23.15 5.55
N ARG A 145 19.97 -23.30 4.40
CA ARG A 145 20.48 -24.01 3.23
C ARG A 145 21.72 -23.34 2.63
N SER A 146 21.75 -22.00 2.62
CA SER A 146 22.93 -21.26 2.16
C SER A 146 24.11 -21.35 3.14
N ALA A 147 23.84 -21.41 4.45
CA ALA A 147 24.86 -21.47 5.49
C ALA A 147 25.42 -22.89 5.70
N VAL A 148 24.61 -23.92 5.46
CA VAL A 148 25.01 -25.32 5.63
C VAL A 148 24.56 -26.16 4.42
N PRO A 149 25.20 -26.00 3.24
CA PRO A 149 24.73 -26.64 1.99
C PRO A 149 24.69 -28.17 2.06
N TRP A 150 25.67 -28.76 2.75
CA TRP A 150 25.86 -30.21 2.86
C TRP A 150 24.87 -30.91 3.82
N ALA A 151 24.11 -30.16 4.63
CA ALA A 151 23.19 -30.74 5.61
C ALA A 151 21.90 -31.33 4.99
N PHE A 152 21.68 -31.09 3.70
CA PHE A 152 20.49 -31.53 2.96
C PHE A 152 20.80 -32.49 1.81
N ASP A 153 22.06 -32.84 1.61
CA ASP A 153 22.42 -33.87 0.65
C ASP A 153 22.08 -35.25 1.23
N PRO A 154 21.34 -36.11 0.51
CA PRO A 154 21.13 -37.48 0.96
C PRO A 154 22.49 -38.17 1.13
N PRO A 155 22.69 -38.96 2.21
CA PRO A 155 23.97 -39.63 2.41
C PRO A 155 24.28 -40.48 1.18
N SER A 156 25.43 -40.20 0.55
CA SER A 156 25.93 -41.01 -0.56
C SER A 156 26.08 -42.45 -0.07
N LEU A 157 25.30 -43.35 -0.67
CA LEU A 157 25.40 -44.80 -0.49
C LEU A 157 26.74 -45.27 -1.09
N ASP A 158 27.83 -45.05 -0.37
CA ASP A 158 29.11 -45.70 -0.64
C ASP A 158 29.90 -45.85 0.66
N THR A 159 29.51 -46.85 1.45
CA THR A 159 30.42 -47.48 2.40
C THR A 159 30.76 -48.87 1.86
N PRO A 160 32.01 -49.15 1.43
CA PRO A 160 32.43 -50.51 1.16
C PRO A 160 32.50 -51.25 2.50
N GLY A 161 31.76 -52.35 2.61
CA GLY A 161 31.84 -53.26 3.75
C GLY A 161 33.21 -53.94 3.88
N PRO A 162 33.52 -54.50 5.06
CA PRO A 162 34.81 -55.14 5.35
C PRO A 162 35.03 -56.45 4.57
#